data_AF-A0A8I6RU45-F1
#
_entry.id   AF-A0A8I6RU45-F1
#
_cell.length_a   1.000
_cell.length_b   1.000
_cell.length_c   1.000
_cell.angle_alpha   90.00
_cell.angle_beta   90.00
_cell.angle_gamma   90.00
#
_symmetry.space_group_name_H-M   'P 1'
#
loop_
_entity.id
_entity.type
_entity.pdbx_description
1 polymer ?
#
loop_
_entity_poly.entity_id
_entity_poly.type
_entity_poly.pdbx_seq_one_letter_code
_entity_poly.pdbx_strand_id
1 'polypeptide(L)'
;MTAHLIPWYKVDDDFKAIIRDLTITYLIRQPANLVDFGLHYFAGLKSSVEIVRDRKHSSGVEEKEVDEVVHKRPERRKTIYTEPYNPEEDSNETIVKEVYQKTDLQRKYLIEQMKKVMLFRTLDDQQFSESIDAMFEKEVSAGEEVIKQGDDGDFFYVVEDGTFEASIKDKLGNKKIIKTYNNSGSFGELALLYNMPRSATITAITDGVLWAMKRQTFRRIVVSNSFKRRKFYEKLIDQVPMFNAIESYEKLQLADALVQKSYKMGERILKQGDAADGMYFVMQGEVEISIINDKGEDVVLKVLKSGDYFGELALVNHQPRAASAFARKKADLAYLDAEAFERLLGPCMDLMKRNMSLYEDQIKFVLSAGKVLQ
;
A
#
# COMPACT_ATOMS: atom_id res chain seq x y z
N MET A 1 7.25 -52.50 6.67
CA MET A 1 5.87 -53.04 6.82
C MET A 1 4.94 -52.22 5.93
N THR A 2 4.86 -52.61 4.67
CA THR A 2 3.99 -52.05 3.63
C THR A 2 2.58 -52.60 3.82
N ALA A 3 1.66 -51.76 4.28
CA ALA A 3 0.25 -52.13 4.38
C ALA A 3 -0.35 -52.20 2.97
N HIS A 4 -0.69 -53.43 2.57
CA HIS A 4 -1.40 -53.75 1.34
C HIS A 4 -2.78 -53.05 1.32
N LEU A 5 -2.93 -52.04 0.46
CA LEU A 5 -4.24 -51.50 0.06
C LEU A 5 -4.97 -52.59 -0.74
N ILE A 6 -6.20 -52.91 -0.32
CA ILE A 6 -7.04 -53.97 -0.88
C ILE A 6 -7.37 -53.64 -2.36
N PRO A 7 -7.03 -54.48 -3.35
CA PRO A 7 -6.98 -54.09 -4.78
C PRO A 7 -8.31 -54.03 -5.54
N TRP A 8 -9.48 -54.17 -4.90
CA TRP A 8 -10.77 -54.34 -5.62
C TRP A 8 -11.93 -53.46 -5.15
N TYR A 9 -11.66 -52.25 -4.65
CA TYR A 9 -12.72 -51.25 -4.47
C TYR A 9 -12.49 -50.08 -5.43
N LYS A 10 -13.08 -50.15 -6.62
CA LYS A 10 -13.16 -49.00 -7.52
C LYS A 10 -14.28 -48.10 -6.98
N VAL A 11 -13.90 -47.06 -6.23
CA VAL A 11 -14.86 -46.05 -5.75
C VAL A 11 -15.54 -45.44 -6.97
N ASP A 12 -16.87 -45.45 -6.94
CA ASP A 12 -17.72 -44.94 -8.02
C ASP A 12 -17.38 -43.48 -8.34
N ASP A 13 -17.37 -43.13 -9.63
CA ASP A 13 -17.02 -41.79 -10.08
C ASP A 13 -18.06 -40.74 -9.64
N ASP A 14 -19.33 -41.14 -9.45
CA ASP A 14 -20.38 -40.28 -8.90
C ASP A 14 -20.11 -39.95 -7.43
N PHE A 15 -19.66 -40.94 -6.65
CA PHE A 15 -19.27 -40.71 -5.25
C PHE A 15 -18.08 -39.74 -5.16
N LYS A 16 -17.07 -39.92 -6.00
CA LYS A 16 -15.93 -38.98 -6.06
C LYS A 16 -16.38 -37.57 -6.44
N ALA A 17 -17.30 -37.44 -7.39
CA ALA A 17 -17.81 -36.14 -7.82
C ALA A 17 -18.55 -35.42 -6.68
N ILE A 18 -19.41 -36.12 -5.94
CA ILE A 18 -20.19 -35.56 -4.83
C ILE A 18 -19.26 -35.11 -3.68
N ILE A 19 -18.30 -35.94 -3.29
CA ILE A 19 -17.34 -35.59 -2.23
C ILE A 19 -16.43 -34.43 -2.66
N ARG A 20 -16.01 -34.40 -3.93
CA ARG A 20 -15.23 -33.28 -4.47
C ARG A 20 -16.02 -31.98 -4.42
N ASP A 21 -17.29 -32.00 -4.79
CA ASP A 21 -18.15 -30.81 -4.77
C ASP A 21 -18.46 -30.32 -3.34
N LEU A 22 -18.68 -31.25 -2.40
CA LEU A 22 -18.78 -30.92 -0.96
C LEU A 22 -17.51 -30.22 -0.48
N THR A 23 -16.34 -30.77 -0.85
CA THR A 23 -15.04 -30.23 -0.46
C THR A 23 -14.81 -28.83 -1.03
N ILE A 24 -15.13 -28.62 -2.31
CA ILE A 24 -15.04 -27.31 -2.95
C ILE A 24 -15.98 -26.32 -2.25
N THR A 25 -17.23 -26.72 -1.97
CA THR A 25 -18.22 -25.87 -1.32
C THR A 25 -17.81 -25.51 0.12
N TYR A 26 -17.22 -26.45 0.85
CA TYR A 26 -16.65 -26.21 2.17
C TYR A 26 -15.49 -25.20 2.11
N LEU A 27 -14.55 -25.40 1.19
CA LEU A 27 -13.41 -24.49 1.02
C LEU A 27 -13.83 -23.07 0.67
N ILE A 28 -14.92 -22.90 -0.10
CA ILE A 28 -15.46 -21.59 -0.46
C ILE A 28 -16.19 -20.93 0.73
N ARG A 29 -17.01 -21.69 1.48
CA ARG A 29 -17.89 -21.13 2.51
C ARG A 29 -17.28 -21.07 3.91
N GLN A 30 -16.24 -21.86 4.17
CA GLN A 30 -15.57 -22.00 5.48
C GLN A 30 -16.53 -21.99 6.69
N PRO A 31 -17.53 -22.89 6.73
CA PRO A 31 -18.49 -22.93 7.82
C PRO A 31 -17.83 -23.36 9.13
N ALA A 32 -18.25 -22.76 10.25
CA ALA A 32 -17.69 -23.04 11.57
C ALA A 32 -17.98 -24.48 12.09
N ASN A 33 -19.09 -25.10 11.66
CA ASN A 33 -19.45 -26.47 12.00
C ASN A 33 -19.55 -27.34 10.74
N LEU A 34 -18.63 -28.29 10.61
CA LEU A 34 -18.55 -29.20 9.46
C LEU A 34 -19.73 -30.19 9.41
N VAL A 35 -20.22 -30.64 10.56
CA VAL A 35 -21.27 -31.67 10.64
C VAL A 35 -22.61 -31.10 10.18
N ASP A 36 -22.99 -29.93 10.71
CA ASP A 36 -24.22 -29.25 10.30
C ASP A 36 -24.17 -28.85 8.82
N PHE A 37 -23.01 -28.37 8.36
CA PHE A 37 -22.80 -28.06 6.96
C PHE A 37 -22.98 -29.29 6.05
N GLY A 38 -22.38 -30.43 6.43
CA GLY A 38 -22.54 -31.68 5.70
C GLY A 38 -23.99 -32.14 5.64
N LEU A 39 -24.71 -32.10 6.77
CA LEU A 39 -26.13 -32.45 6.84
C LEU A 39 -26.98 -31.56 5.93
N HIS A 40 -26.78 -30.24 5.96
CA HIS A 40 -27.50 -29.30 5.09
C HIS A 40 -27.15 -29.50 3.61
N TYR A 41 -25.88 -29.76 3.29
CA TYR A 41 -25.43 -29.98 1.92
C TYR A 41 -26.08 -31.24 1.32
N PHE A 42 -26.03 -32.37 2.03
CA PHE A 42 -26.65 -33.61 1.57
C PHE A 42 -28.19 -33.55 1.56
N ALA A 43 -28.80 -32.83 2.50
CA ALA A 43 -30.25 -32.58 2.48
C ALA A 43 -30.67 -31.79 1.22
N GLY A 44 -29.90 -30.76 0.83
CA GLY A 44 -30.14 -30.00 -0.40
C GLY A 44 -29.94 -30.82 -1.68
N LEU A 45 -28.96 -31.74 -1.70
CA LEU A 45 -28.80 -32.71 -2.79
C LEU A 45 -30.01 -33.64 -2.91
N LYS A 46 -30.56 -34.11 -1.78
CA LYS A 46 -31.73 -34.98 -1.75
C LYS A 46 -32.99 -34.29 -2.29
N SER A 47 -33.26 -33.04 -1.89
CA SER A 47 -34.40 -32.28 -2.39
C SER A 47 -34.29 -31.95 -3.88
N SER A 48 -33.06 -31.73 -4.38
CA SER A 48 -32.79 -31.51 -5.81
C SER A 48 -33.15 -32.73 -6.67
N VAL A 49 -32.99 -33.94 -6.13
CA VAL A 49 -33.34 -35.20 -6.83
C VAL A 49 -34.85 -35.46 -6.82
N GLU A 50 -35.57 -35.08 -5.76
CA GLU A 50 -37.03 -35.21 -5.67
C GLU A 50 -37.75 -34.27 -6.65
N ILE A 51 -37.28 -33.02 -6.81
CA ILE A 51 -37.84 -32.05 -7.79
C ILE A 51 -37.76 -32.57 -9.24
N VAL A 52 -36.72 -33.33 -9.59
CA VAL A 52 -36.56 -33.90 -10.94
C VAL A 52 -37.49 -35.11 -11.15
N ARG A 53 -37.82 -35.85 -10.10
CA ARG A 53 -38.73 -37.00 -10.16
C ARG A 53 -40.20 -36.57 -10.22
N ASP A 54 -40.61 -35.57 -9.43
CA ASP A 54 -42.00 -35.07 -9.43
C ASP A 54 -42.37 -34.34 -10.74
N ARG A 55 -41.41 -33.72 -11.43
CA ARG A 55 -41.67 -33.12 -12.76
C ARG A 55 -42.11 -34.13 -13.83
N LYS A 56 -41.94 -35.44 -13.62
CA LYS A 56 -42.41 -36.46 -14.58
C LYS A 56 -43.84 -36.94 -14.34
N HIS A 57 -44.45 -36.73 -13.18
CA HIS A 57 -45.81 -37.20 -12.87
C HIS A 57 -46.54 -36.23 -11.92
N SER A 58 -47.18 -35.19 -12.47
CA SER A 58 -48.55 -34.80 -12.12
C SER A 58 -48.95 -33.49 -12.78
N SER A 59 -49.96 -33.55 -13.64
CA SER A 59 -50.81 -32.43 -14.02
C SER A 59 -51.92 -32.27 -12.97
N GLY A 60 -51.96 -31.14 -12.25
CA GLY A 60 -53.08 -30.83 -11.34
C GLY A 60 -52.70 -29.89 -10.19
N VAL A 61 -53.11 -28.63 -10.34
CA VAL A 61 -53.26 -27.49 -9.40
C VAL A 61 -52.99 -27.72 -7.90
N GLU A 62 -52.09 -26.90 -7.33
CA GLU A 62 -52.28 -26.12 -6.09
C GLU A 62 -51.11 -25.12 -5.93
N GLU A 63 -51.36 -23.81 -6.10
CA GLU A 63 -50.39 -22.74 -5.84
C GLU A 63 -50.22 -22.57 -4.32
N LYS A 64 -49.13 -23.07 -3.77
CA LYS A 64 -48.59 -22.62 -2.48
C LYS A 64 -47.48 -21.61 -2.77
N GLU A 65 -47.65 -20.38 -2.28
CA GLU A 65 -46.57 -19.39 -2.18
C GLU A 65 -45.44 -19.99 -1.33
N VAL A 66 -44.38 -20.43 -2.00
CA VAL A 66 -43.09 -20.70 -1.36
C VAL A 66 -42.25 -19.48 -1.65
N ASP A 67 -41.83 -18.76 -0.60
CA ASP A 67 -40.81 -17.72 -0.67
C ASP A 67 -39.56 -18.30 -1.33
N GLU A 68 -39.43 -18.12 -2.65
CA GLU A 68 -38.21 -18.42 -3.37
C GLU A 68 -37.12 -17.50 -2.84
N VAL A 69 -36.24 -18.04 -1.99
CA VAL A 69 -34.93 -17.44 -1.75
C VAL A 69 -34.18 -17.53 -3.07
N VAL A 70 -34.36 -16.52 -3.92
CA VAL A 70 -33.65 -16.38 -5.19
C VAL A 70 -32.17 -16.26 -4.84
N HIS A 71 -31.47 -17.39 -4.89
CA HIS A 71 -30.02 -17.42 -4.91
C HIS A 71 -29.57 -16.68 -6.16
N LYS A 72 -29.34 -15.36 -6.04
CA LYS A 72 -28.73 -14.54 -7.10
C LYS A 72 -27.47 -15.26 -7.53
N ARG A 73 -27.46 -15.79 -8.76
CA ARG A 73 -26.24 -16.31 -9.39
C ARG A 73 -25.16 -15.25 -9.24
N PRO A 74 -23.92 -15.61 -8.87
CA PRO A 74 -22.86 -14.63 -8.71
C PRO A 74 -22.73 -13.84 -10.01
N GLU A 75 -23.10 -12.56 -9.96
CA GLU A 75 -22.95 -11.66 -11.08
C GLU A 75 -21.47 -11.63 -11.48
N ARG A 76 -21.21 -11.56 -12.79
CA ARG A 76 -19.84 -11.50 -13.30
C ARG A 76 -19.16 -10.27 -12.70
N ARG A 77 -18.04 -10.47 -12.01
CA ARG A 77 -17.23 -9.39 -11.44
C ARG A 77 -16.86 -8.42 -12.57
N LYS A 78 -17.26 -7.17 -12.42
CA LYS A 78 -16.93 -6.09 -13.37
C LYS A 78 -15.56 -5.52 -13.01
N THR A 79 -14.74 -5.26 -14.02
CA THR A 79 -13.47 -4.54 -13.83
C THR A 79 -13.76 -3.11 -13.44
N ILE A 80 -13.02 -2.60 -12.46
CA ILE A 80 -13.08 -1.21 -12.03
C ILE A 80 -11.80 -0.53 -12.53
N TYR A 81 -11.93 0.69 -13.06
CA TYR A 81 -10.80 1.48 -13.53
C TYR A 81 -10.77 2.85 -12.83
N THR A 82 -9.63 3.50 -12.92
CA THR A 82 -9.41 4.87 -12.46
C THR A 82 -8.65 5.61 -13.55
N GLU A 83 -8.75 6.93 -13.59
CA GLU A 83 -8.05 7.74 -14.58
C GLU A 83 -6.53 7.50 -14.48
N PRO A 84 -5.78 7.43 -15.58
CA PRO A 84 -4.33 7.41 -15.48
C PRO A 84 -3.87 8.72 -14.82
N TYR A 85 -2.90 8.61 -13.92
CA TYR A 85 -2.27 9.77 -13.30
C TYR A 85 -0.78 9.67 -13.59
N ASN A 86 -0.24 10.69 -14.26
CA ASN A 86 1.19 10.76 -14.57
C ASN A 86 1.90 11.60 -13.49
N PRO A 87 2.63 10.99 -12.55
CA PRO A 87 3.31 11.74 -11.50
C PRO A 87 4.49 12.59 -12.01
N GLU A 88 4.99 12.34 -13.23
CA GLU A 88 6.12 13.11 -13.79
C GLU A 88 5.68 14.51 -14.23
N GLU A 89 4.47 14.65 -14.80
CA GLU A 89 3.88 15.94 -15.19
C GLU A 89 3.72 16.86 -13.97
N ASP A 90 3.21 16.32 -12.87
CA ASP A 90 3.04 17.03 -11.60
C ASP A 90 4.37 17.43 -10.90
N SER A 91 5.51 16.87 -11.32
CA SER A 91 6.81 17.19 -10.74
C SER A 91 7.50 18.39 -11.39
N ASN A 92 7.15 18.70 -12.64
CA ASN A 92 7.72 19.81 -13.41
C ASN A 92 6.90 21.10 -13.25
N GLU A 93 5.61 20.99 -12.97
CA GLU A 93 4.77 22.14 -12.66
C GLU A 93 4.88 22.53 -11.19
N THR A 94 4.96 23.84 -10.92
CA THR A 94 4.87 24.39 -9.56
C THR A 94 3.41 24.28 -9.10
N ILE A 95 2.91 23.06 -8.93
CA ILE A 95 1.54 22.83 -8.50
C ILE A 95 1.40 23.37 -7.09
N VAL A 96 0.67 24.48 -6.99
CA VAL A 96 0.38 25.14 -5.73
C VAL A 96 -0.41 24.14 -4.88
N LYS A 97 0.14 23.75 -3.73
CA LYS A 97 -0.59 22.98 -2.74
C LYS A 97 -1.86 23.76 -2.40
N GLU A 98 -3.02 23.19 -2.73
CA GLU A 98 -4.30 23.75 -2.34
C GLU A 98 -4.40 23.67 -0.81
N VAL A 99 -4.26 24.80 -0.14
CA VAL A 99 -4.37 24.90 1.32
C VAL A 99 -5.56 25.78 1.64
N TYR A 100 -6.60 25.17 2.18
CA TYR A 100 -7.78 25.87 2.68
C TYR A 100 -7.65 26.05 4.19
N GLN A 101 -7.69 27.29 4.65
CA GLN A 101 -7.54 27.63 6.06
C GLN A 101 -8.71 27.04 6.88
N LYS A 102 -8.38 26.52 8.05
CA LYS A 102 -9.34 25.89 8.99
C LYS A 102 -8.98 26.32 10.40
N THR A 103 -9.98 26.49 11.25
CA THR A 103 -9.73 26.72 12.67
C THR A 103 -9.14 25.46 13.34
N ASP A 104 -8.47 25.63 14.47
CA ASP A 104 -7.89 24.50 15.21
C ASP A 104 -8.95 23.47 15.64
N LEU A 105 -10.17 23.95 15.96
CA LEU A 105 -11.30 23.09 16.32
C LEU A 105 -11.78 22.25 15.12
N GLN A 106 -12.00 22.89 13.96
CA GLN A 106 -12.37 22.20 12.72
C GLN A 106 -11.30 21.19 12.30
N ARG A 107 -10.02 21.59 12.38
CA ARG A 107 -8.89 20.71 12.06
C ARG A 107 -8.88 19.47 12.97
N LYS A 108 -9.04 19.66 14.28
CA LYS A 108 -9.09 18.55 15.24
C LYS A 108 -10.25 17.60 14.93
N TYR A 109 -11.43 18.14 14.66
CA TYR A 109 -12.61 17.35 14.31
C TYR A 109 -12.39 16.53 13.02
N LEU A 110 -11.85 17.15 11.96
CA LEU A 110 -11.51 16.45 10.71
C LEU A 110 -10.52 15.31 10.92
N ILE A 111 -9.48 15.54 11.73
CA ILE A 111 -8.51 14.49 12.07
C ILE A 111 -9.22 13.28 12.70
N GLU A 112 -10.15 13.50 13.62
CA GLU A 112 -10.90 12.42 14.27
C GLU A 112 -11.84 11.68 13.30
N GLN A 113 -12.51 12.37 12.39
CA GLN A 113 -13.38 11.72 11.40
C GLN A 113 -12.58 10.97 10.33
N MET A 114 -11.52 11.56 9.80
CA MET A 114 -10.72 10.95 8.74
C MET A 114 -9.95 9.72 9.21
N LYS A 115 -9.52 9.67 10.48
CA LYS A 115 -8.93 8.46 11.08
C LYS A 115 -9.88 7.27 11.11
N LYS A 116 -11.20 7.47 11.03
CA LYS A 116 -12.18 6.36 10.96
C LYS A 116 -12.26 5.74 9.57
N VAL A 117 -11.86 6.47 8.53
CA VAL A 117 -11.92 6.03 7.13
C VAL A 117 -10.66 5.25 6.79
N MET A 118 -10.83 4.03 6.27
CA MET A 118 -9.72 3.09 6.01
C MET A 118 -8.62 3.71 5.13
N LEU A 119 -8.99 4.48 4.10
CA LEU A 119 -8.05 5.07 3.13
C LEU A 119 -7.01 6.00 3.77
N PHE A 120 -7.40 6.70 4.84
CA PHE A 120 -6.55 7.67 5.49
C PHE A 120 -5.73 7.07 6.64
N ARG A 121 -6.10 5.87 7.12
CA ARG A 121 -5.35 5.16 8.17
C ARG A 121 -3.99 4.64 7.74
N THR A 122 -3.78 4.49 6.43
CA THR A 122 -2.55 3.97 5.85
C THR A 122 -1.58 5.07 5.40
N LEU A 123 -1.99 6.33 5.49
CA LEU A 123 -1.15 7.47 5.10
C LEU A 123 -0.12 7.78 6.17
N ASP A 124 1.05 8.26 5.75
CA ASP A 124 2.01 8.86 6.67
C ASP A 124 1.50 10.21 7.21
N ASP A 125 2.11 10.72 8.28
CA ASP A 125 1.66 11.95 8.95
C ASP A 125 1.68 13.18 8.01
N GLN A 126 2.62 13.22 7.07
CA GLN A 126 2.74 14.31 6.11
C GLN A 126 1.60 14.24 5.09
N GLN A 127 1.37 13.08 4.47
CA GLN A 127 0.26 12.84 3.54
C GLN A 127 -1.09 13.08 4.21
N PHE A 128 -1.24 12.65 5.46
CA PHE A 128 -2.46 12.87 6.22
C PHE A 128 -2.70 14.36 6.45
N SER A 129 -1.68 15.11 6.90
CA SER A 129 -1.79 16.57 7.07
C SER A 129 -2.12 17.28 5.76
N GLU A 130 -1.42 16.95 4.68
CA GLU A 130 -1.66 17.52 3.34
C GLU A 130 -3.09 17.21 2.86
N SER A 131 -3.63 16.05 3.23
CA SER A 131 -5.03 15.69 2.94
C SER A 131 -6.00 16.62 3.69
N ILE A 132 -5.78 16.89 4.98
CA ILE A 132 -6.62 17.84 5.74
C ILE A 132 -6.54 19.24 5.13
N ASP A 133 -5.34 19.69 4.75
CA ASP A 133 -5.10 21.01 4.19
C ASP A 133 -5.86 21.20 2.86
N ALA A 134 -5.92 20.16 2.05
CA ALA A 134 -6.56 20.14 0.75
C ALA A 134 -8.10 20.03 0.77
N MET A 135 -8.72 19.75 1.92
CA MET A 135 -10.18 19.75 2.02
C MET A 135 -10.72 21.18 1.97
N PHE A 136 -11.77 21.42 1.18
CA PHE A 136 -12.42 22.72 1.08
C PHE A 136 -13.85 22.65 1.60
N GLU A 137 -14.36 23.79 2.07
CA GLU A 137 -15.71 23.91 2.61
C GLU A 137 -16.73 23.95 1.48
N LYS A 138 -17.84 23.23 1.66
CA LYS A 138 -18.99 23.22 0.76
C LYS A 138 -20.26 23.41 1.60
N GLU A 139 -20.83 24.59 1.47
CA GLU A 139 -22.17 24.90 1.98
C GLU A 139 -23.23 24.22 1.12
N VAL A 140 -24.31 23.77 1.77
CA VAL A 140 -25.42 23.04 1.13
C VAL A 140 -26.73 23.49 1.74
N SER A 141 -27.75 23.66 0.90
CA SER A 141 -29.09 24.09 1.34
C SER A 141 -30.01 22.90 1.59
N ALA A 142 -31.00 23.05 2.48
CA ALA A 142 -32.01 22.06 2.73
C ALA A 142 -32.72 21.62 1.43
N GLY A 143 -32.82 20.32 1.21
CA GLY A 143 -33.37 19.70 0.00
C GLY A 143 -32.35 19.47 -1.12
N GLU A 144 -31.12 19.99 -1.02
CA GLU A 144 -30.07 19.79 -2.02
C GLU A 144 -29.60 18.33 -2.08
N GLU A 145 -29.54 17.75 -3.28
CA GLU A 145 -28.93 16.44 -3.52
C GLU A 145 -27.42 16.60 -3.74
N VAL A 146 -26.65 16.47 -2.66
CA VAL A 146 -25.18 16.56 -2.66
C VAL A 146 -24.53 15.51 -3.56
N ILE A 147 -25.12 14.32 -3.59
CA ILE A 147 -24.71 13.18 -4.41
C ILE A 147 -25.98 12.56 -4.97
N LYS A 148 -26.00 12.16 -6.24
CA LYS A 148 -27.09 11.37 -6.81
C LYS A 148 -26.62 9.96 -7.13
N GLN A 149 -27.46 8.98 -6.84
CA GLN A 149 -27.21 7.58 -7.18
C GLN A 149 -27.03 7.44 -8.71
N GLY A 150 -25.99 6.73 -9.12
CA GLY A 150 -25.66 6.47 -10.51
C GLY A 150 -24.73 7.50 -11.15
N ASP A 151 -24.59 8.69 -10.55
CA ASP A 151 -23.66 9.72 -11.04
C ASP A 151 -22.21 9.29 -10.78
N ASP A 152 -21.29 9.88 -11.54
CA ASP A 152 -19.86 9.70 -11.30
C ASP A 152 -19.42 10.36 -9.99
N GLY A 153 -18.53 9.69 -9.26
CA GLY A 153 -18.04 10.15 -7.98
C GLY A 153 -16.69 10.83 -8.07
N ASP A 154 -16.65 12.14 -7.84
CA ASP A 154 -15.39 12.92 -7.83
C ASP A 154 -14.91 13.35 -6.45
N PHE A 155 -15.81 13.30 -5.45
CA PHE A 155 -15.56 13.88 -4.14
C PHE A 155 -15.81 12.90 -3.00
N PHE A 156 -15.03 13.06 -1.94
CA PHE A 156 -15.30 12.55 -0.61
C PHE A 156 -15.77 13.70 0.28
N TYR A 157 -16.74 13.44 1.15
CA TYR A 157 -17.31 14.45 2.03
C TYR A 157 -17.27 14.01 3.50
N VAL A 158 -17.00 14.97 4.38
CA VAL A 158 -17.14 14.85 5.84
C VAL A 158 -18.16 15.89 6.29
N VAL A 159 -19.11 15.47 7.13
CA VAL A 159 -20.14 16.36 7.68
C VAL A 159 -19.55 17.20 8.81
N GLU A 160 -19.57 18.52 8.65
CA GLU A 160 -19.25 19.48 9.71
C GLU A 160 -20.52 19.85 10.48
N ASP A 161 -21.56 20.28 9.75
CA ASP A 161 -22.84 20.70 10.32
C ASP A 161 -24.00 20.35 9.38
N GLY A 162 -25.18 20.14 9.93
CA GLY A 162 -26.40 19.78 9.22
C GLY A 162 -26.77 18.30 9.28
N THR A 163 -27.99 18.01 8.86
CA THR A 163 -28.54 16.66 8.78
C THR A 163 -28.65 16.19 7.34
N PHE A 164 -28.15 15.00 7.05
CA PHE A 164 -28.13 14.42 5.70
C PHE A 164 -28.72 13.02 5.68
N GLU A 165 -29.38 12.66 4.59
CA GLU A 165 -29.98 11.35 4.40
C GLU A 165 -29.39 10.63 3.18
N ALA A 166 -28.93 9.40 3.38
CA ALA A 166 -28.57 8.47 2.31
C ALA A 166 -29.76 7.61 1.92
N SER A 167 -30.09 7.62 0.63
CA SER A 167 -31.19 6.84 0.08
C SER A 167 -30.81 6.14 -1.23
N ILE A 168 -31.42 4.98 -1.48
CA ILE A 168 -31.32 4.25 -2.75
C ILE A 168 -32.71 4.14 -3.35
N LYS A 169 -32.81 4.37 -4.66
CA LYS A 169 -34.00 4.05 -5.45
C LYS A 169 -33.91 2.60 -5.93
N ASP A 170 -34.92 1.81 -5.61
CA ASP A 170 -35.06 0.44 -6.16
C ASP A 170 -35.48 0.49 -7.65
N LYS A 171 -35.48 -0.66 -8.34
CA LYS A 171 -35.87 -0.77 -9.77
C LYS A 171 -37.28 -0.26 -10.06
N LEU A 172 -38.14 -0.22 -9.05
CA LEU A 172 -39.51 0.30 -9.12
C LEU A 172 -39.61 1.80 -8.81
N GLY A 173 -38.49 2.49 -8.56
CA GLY A 173 -38.43 3.92 -8.25
C GLY A 173 -38.67 4.28 -6.78
N ASN A 174 -38.98 3.30 -5.93
CA ASN A 174 -39.23 3.51 -4.51
C ASN A 174 -37.96 3.94 -3.78
N LYS A 175 -38.04 5.04 -3.02
CA LYS A 175 -36.94 5.56 -2.20
C LYS A 175 -36.83 4.75 -0.90
N LYS A 176 -35.68 4.12 -0.67
CA LYS A 176 -35.34 3.44 0.58
C LYS A 176 -34.22 4.19 1.29
N ILE A 177 -34.48 4.62 2.53
CA ILE A 177 -33.49 5.29 3.39
C ILE A 177 -32.58 4.23 3.99
N ILE A 178 -31.27 4.47 3.94
CA ILE A 178 -30.25 3.52 4.41
C ILE A 178 -29.55 4.04 5.66
N LYS A 179 -29.27 5.34 5.70
CA LYS A 179 -28.53 5.96 6.78
C LYS A 179 -28.85 7.45 6.86
N THR A 180 -28.88 7.97 8.08
CA THR A 180 -28.98 9.41 8.35
C THR A 180 -27.69 9.83 9.05
N TYR A 181 -27.16 10.99 8.67
CA TYR A 181 -26.00 11.64 9.26
C TYR A 181 -26.49 12.89 9.98
N ASN A 182 -26.10 13.06 11.23
CA ASN A 182 -26.50 14.19 12.05
C ASN A 182 -25.24 14.83 12.62
N ASN A 183 -24.84 15.98 12.07
CA ASN A 183 -23.65 16.75 12.44
C ASN A 183 -22.38 15.89 12.58
N SER A 184 -22.32 14.77 11.86
CA SER A 184 -21.24 13.80 11.97
C SER A 184 -21.24 12.75 10.87
N GLY A 185 -20.05 12.21 10.61
CA GLY A 185 -19.83 11.12 9.68
C GLY A 185 -19.28 11.59 8.33
N SER A 186 -19.06 10.63 7.46
CA SER A 186 -18.45 10.84 6.15
C SER A 186 -19.08 9.91 5.12
N PHE A 187 -19.03 10.31 3.86
CA PHE A 187 -19.58 9.53 2.75
C PHE A 187 -18.83 9.78 1.45
N GLY A 188 -18.92 8.82 0.54
CA GLY A 188 -18.29 8.92 -0.78
C GLY A 188 -16.80 8.58 -0.83
N GLU A 189 -16.24 7.91 0.20
CA GLU A 189 -14.81 7.57 0.27
C GLU A 189 -14.32 6.70 -0.91
N LEU A 190 -15.15 5.80 -1.41
CA LEU A 190 -14.80 4.92 -2.54
C LEU A 190 -14.53 5.70 -3.84
N ALA A 191 -15.10 6.90 -3.97
CA ALA A 191 -14.85 7.79 -5.10
C ALA A 191 -13.40 8.30 -5.13
N LEU A 192 -12.65 8.23 -4.02
CA LEU A 192 -11.22 8.58 -4.03
C LEU A 192 -10.34 7.51 -4.66
N LEU A 193 -10.77 6.24 -4.64
CA LEU A 193 -10.01 5.13 -5.20
C LEU A 193 -10.26 4.92 -6.69
N TYR A 194 -11.53 4.88 -7.09
CA TYR A 194 -11.92 4.44 -8.43
C TYR A 194 -13.06 5.25 -9.02
N ASN A 195 -13.18 5.23 -10.35
CA ASN A 195 -14.35 5.77 -11.03
C ASN A 195 -15.51 4.78 -10.93
N MET A 196 -16.26 4.88 -9.82
CA MET A 196 -17.45 4.06 -9.60
C MET A 196 -18.69 4.94 -9.49
N PRO A 197 -19.80 4.55 -10.15
CA PRO A 197 -21.08 5.20 -9.97
C PRO A 197 -21.48 5.22 -8.49
N ARG A 198 -22.04 6.34 -8.05
CA ARG A 198 -22.50 6.53 -6.68
C ARG A 198 -23.57 5.51 -6.32
N SER A 199 -23.35 4.79 -5.22
CA SER A 199 -24.27 3.72 -4.81
C SER A 199 -25.58 4.22 -4.20
N ALA A 200 -25.62 5.47 -3.73
CA ALA A 200 -26.77 6.08 -3.07
C ALA A 200 -26.82 7.60 -3.33
N THR A 201 -28.01 8.17 -3.27
CA THR A 201 -28.25 9.61 -3.24
C THR A 201 -28.08 10.12 -1.81
N ILE A 202 -27.36 11.23 -1.64
CA ILE A 202 -27.27 11.96 -0.36
C ILE A 202 -28.03 13.27 -0.52
N THR A 203 -29.03 13.50 0.33
CA THR A 203 -29.84 14.73 0.34
C THR A 203 -29.68 15.45 1.67
N ALA A 204 -29.50 16.76 1.63
CA ALA A 204 -29.51 17.62 2.81
C ALA A 204 -30.95 17.77 3.33
N ILE A 205 -31.18 17.51 4.62
CA ILE A 205 -32.49 17.72 5.27
C ILE A 205 -32.57 19.15 5.82
N THR A 206 -31.45 19.65 6.34
CA THR A 206 -31.28 21.04 6.80
C THR A 206 -30.21 21.71 5.96
N ASP A 207 -30.11 23.03 6.06
CA ASP A 207 -28.88 23.72 5.66
C ASP A 207 -27.71 23.13 6.46
N GLY A 208 -26.53 23.10 5.85
CA GLY A 208 -25.37 22.46 6.45
C GLY A 208 -24.07 22.79 5.74
N VAL A 209 -22.99 22.27 6.32
CA VAL A 209 -21.62 22.47 5.88
C VAL A 209 -20.91 21.12 5.77
N LEU A 210 -20.25 20.91 4.64
CA LEU A 210 -19.46 19.73 4.36
C LEU A 210 -18.01 20.11 4.08
N TRP A 211 -17.07 19.29 4.52
CA TRP A 211 -15.70 19.32 4.01
C TRP A 211 -15.58 18.37 2.84
N ALA A 212 -15.16 18.87 1.68
CA ALA A 212 -15.04 18.11 0.45
C ALA A 212 -13.57 17.92 0.05
N MET A 213 -13.24 16.74 -0.47
CA MET A 213 -11.95 16.41 -1.06
C MET A 213 -12.12 15.83 -2.45
N LYS A 214 -11.41 16.39 -3.43
CA LYS A 214 -11.36 15.87 -4.81
C LYS A 214 -10.55 14.58 -4.88
N ARG A 215 -11.02 13.63 -5.70
CA ARG A 215 -10.30 12.40 -6.06
C ARG A 215 -8.90 12.67 -6.61
N GLN A 216 -8.77 13.58 -7.57
CA GLN A 216 -7.48 13.91 -8.17
C GLN A 216 -6.49 14.45 -7.13
N THR A 217 -6.95 15.34 -6.24
CA THR A 217 -6.12 15.88 -5.15
C THR A 217 -5.65 14.80 -4.18
N PHE A 218 -6.54 13.89 -3.76
CA PHE A 218 -6.16 12.76 -2.91
C PHE A 218 -5.12 11.85 -3.59
N ARG A 219 -5.37 11.46 -4.85
CA ARG A 219 -4.46 10.60 -5.61
C ARG A 219 -3.09 11.24 -5.79
N ARG A 220 -3.07 12.55 -6.09
CA ARG A 220 -1.83 13.32 -6.16
C ARG A 220 -1.05 13.21 -4.86
N ILE A 221 -1.67 13.48 -3.70
CA ILE A 221 -0.98 13.41 -2.38
C ILE A 221 -0.42 12.01 -2.11
N VAL A 222 -1.18 10.96 -2.41
CA VAL A 222 -0.75 9.57 -2.19
C VAL A 222 0.41 9.18 -3.12
N VAL A 223 0.32 9.51 -4.40
CA VAL A 223 1.30 9.10 -5.42
C VAL A 223 2.53 10.02 -5.43
N SER A 224 2.36 11.32 -5.20
CA SER A 224 3.45 12.31 -5.35
C SER A 224 4.59 12.07 -4.39
N ASN A 225 4.31 11.71 -3.13
CA ASN A 225 5.38 11.48 -2.16
C ASN A 225 6.19 10.25 -2.50
N SER A 226 5.53 9.16 -2.91
CA SER A 226 6.20 7.95 -3.38
C SER A 226 7.05 8.22 -4.62
N PHE A 227 6.53 9.00 -5.57
CA PHE A 227 7.24 9.37 -6.79
C PHE A 227 8.45 10.28 -6.51
N LYS A 228 8.26 11.36 -5.73
CA LYS A 228 9.34 12.28 -5.34
C LYS A 228 10.44 11.55 -4.58
N ARG A 229 10.07 10.66 -3.65
CA ARG A 229 11.01 9.82 -2.92
C ARG A 229 11.78 8.90 -3.86
N ARG A 230 11.10 8.23 -4.79
CA ARG A 230 11.73 7.35 -5.78
C ARG A 230 12.70 8.11 -6.69
N LYS A 231 12.31 9.25 -7.25
CA LYS A 231 13.19 10.11 -8.06
C LYS A 231 14.39 10.64 -7.26
N PHE A 232 14.20 10.98 -5.99
CA PHE A 232 15.29 11.41 -5.13
C PHE A 232 16.29 10.26 -4.88
N TYR A 233 15.80 9.06 -4.60
CA TYR A 233 16.63 7.86 -4.44
C TYR A 233 17.35 7.44 -5.72
N GLU A 234 16.70 7.53 -6.86
CA GLU A 234 17.32 7.31 -8.17
C GLU A 234 18.54 8.24 -8.37
N LYS A 235 18.40 9.53 -8.03
CA LYS A 235 19.53 10.48 -8.08
C LYS A 235 20.69 10.11 -7.15
N LEU A 236 20.40 9.55 -5.97
CA LEU A 236 21.45 9.09 -5.05
C LEU A 236 22.17 7.86 -5.61
N ILE A 237 21.44 6.94 -6.23
CA ILE A 237 22.01 5.75 -6.87
C ILE A 237 22.89 6.14 -8.07
N ASP A 238 22.46 7.12 -8.87
CA ASP A 238 23.24 7.66 -10.00
C ASP A 238 24.56 8.30 -9.60
N GLN A 239 24.70 8.75 -8.35
CA GLN A 239 25.94 9.31 -7.83
C GLN A 239 27.01 8.24 -7.53
N VAL A 240 26.63 6.97 -7.45
CA VAL A 240 27.56 5.87 -7.15
C VAL A 240 28.11 5.31 -8.47
N PRO A 241 29.43 5.46 -8.74
CA PRO A 241 30.01 5.02 -10.01
C PRO A 241 29.82 3.53 -10.30
N MET A 242 29.75 2.68 -9.26
CA MET A 242 29.56 1.24 -9.43
C MET A 242 28.19 0.88 -10.03
N PHE A 243 27.17 1.73 -9.83
CA PHE A 243 25.82 1.54 -10.35
C PHE A 243 25.65 2.10 -11.77
N ASN A 244 26.68 2.69 -12.38
CA ASN A 244 26.59 3.16 -13.76
C ASN A 244 26.58 2.02 -14.79
N ALA A 245 26.92 0.80 -14.38
CA ALA A 245 26.91 -0.38 -15.24
C ALA A 245 25.53 -1.05 -15.38
N ILE A 246 24.56 -0.68 -14.53
CA ILE A 246 23.21 -1.26 -14.55
C ILE A 246 22.21 -0.38 -15.27
N GLU A 247 21.18 -1.03 -15.80
CA GLU A 247 20.12 -0.40 -16.55
C GLU A 247 19.18 0.40 -15.63
N SER A 248 18.46 1.38 -16.21
CA SER A 248 17.56 2.26 -15.44
C SER A 248 16.49 1.49 -14.66
N TYR A 249 15.97 0.38 -15.20
CA TYR A 249 14.94 -0.41 -14.51
C TYR A 249 15.50 -1.10 -13.25
N GLU A 250 16.78 -1.50 -13.26
CA GLU A 250 17.47 -2.13 -12.13
C GLU A 250 17.74 -1.08 -11.03
N LYS A 251 18.13 0.14 -11.43
CA LYS A 251 18.24 1.28 -10.50
C LYS A 251 16.91 1.59 -9.81
N LEU A 252 15.79 1.50 -10.52
CA LEU A 252 14.47 1.69 -9.93
C LEU A 252 14.13 0.60 -8.90
N GLN A 253 14.51 -0.66 -9.16
CA GLN A 253 14.35 -1.74 -8.18
C GLN A 253 15.17 -1.51 -6.91
N LEU A 254 16.42 -1.01 -7.05
CA LEU A 254 17.23 -0.60 -5.91
C LEU A 254 16.62 0.58 -5.15
N ALA A 255 16.10 1.58 -5.86
CA ALA A 255 15.44 2.73 -5.26
C ALA A 255 14.23 2.31 -4.40
N ASP A 256 13.47 1.30 -4.86
CA ASP A 256 12.35 0.74 -4.09
C ASP A 256 12.79 -0.06 -2.84
N ALA A 257 14.03 -0.55 -2.82
CA ALA A 257 14.59 -1.30 -1.69
C ALA A 257 15.23 -0.43 -0.60
N LEU A 258 15.46 0.86 -0.88
CA LEU A 258 16.08 1.78 0.07
C LEU A 258 15.18 2.10 1.26
N VAL A 259 15.75 2.00 2.46
CA VAL A 259 15.06 2.29 3.73
C VAL A 259 15.66 3.54 4.36
N GLN A 260 14.82 4.51 4.73
CA GLN A 260 15.27 5.71 5.42
C GLN A 260 15.61 5.40 6.90
N LYS A 261 16.78 5.87 7.37
CA LYS A 261 17.23 5.79 8.76
C LYS A 261 17.67 7.18 9.23
N SER A 262 17.19 7.60 10.40
CA SER A 262 17.50 8.90 11.00
C SER A 262 18.40 8.73 12.23
N TYR A 263 19.45 9.54 12.31
CA TYR A 263 20.45 9.51 13.38
C TYR A 263 20.56 10.88 14.05
N LYS A 264 20.75 10.87 15.36
CA LYS A 264 20.99 12.08 16.18
C LYS A 264 22.46 12.50 16.09
N MET A 265 22.73 13.74 16.47
CA MET A 265 24.10 14.25 16.60
C MET A 265 24.92 13.38 17.57
N GLY A 266 26.13 12.99 17.16
CA GLY A 266 27.06 12.13 17.89
C GLY A 266 26.73 10.64 17.82
N GLU A 267 25.62 10.25 17.19
CA GLU A 267 25.21 8.85 17.10
C GLU A 267 26.12 8.08 16.13
N ARG A 268 26.53 6.88 16.54
CA ARG A 268 27.37 5.99 15.72
C ARG A 268 26.49 5.23 14.74
N ILE A 269 26.80 5.37 13.45
CA ILE A 269 26.09 4.71 12.35
C ILE A 269 26.77 3.38 12.04
N LEU A 270 28.10 3.38 11.92
CA LEU A 270 28.92 2.19 11.66
C LEU A 270 30.09 2.15 12.64
N LYS A 271 30.56 0.94 12.94
CA LYS A 271 31.77 0.74 13.74
C LYS A 271 32.76 -0.09 12.94
N GLN A 272 34.01 0.36 12.91
CA GLN A 272 35.11 -0.37 12.31
C GLN A 272 35.23 -1.78 12.90
N GLY A 273 35.44 -2.77 12.04
CA GLY A 273 35.60 -4.19 12.39
C GLY A 273 34.30 -4.96 12.57
N ASP A 274 33.14 -4.30 12.66
CA ASP A 274 31.86 -5.00 12.74
C ASP A 274 31.50 -5.64 11.38
N ALA A 275 30.65 -6.67 11.39
CA ALA A 275 30.14 -7.28 10.18
C ALA A 275 29.39 -6.24 9.34
N ALA A 276 29.60 -6.26 8.02
CA ALA A 276 28.98 -5.31 7.13
C ALA A 276 27.67 -5.86 6.55
N ASP A 277 26.59 -5.11 6.75
CA ASP A 277 25.21 -5.48 6.42
C ASP A 277 24.65 -4.76 5.18
N GLY A 278 25.31 -3.69 4.71
CA GLY A 278 24.83 -2.90 3.58
C GLY A 278 25.55 -1.58 3.39
N MET A 279 25.01 -0.70 2.55
CA MET A 279 25.58 0.64 2.30
C MET A 279 24.61 1.76 2.65
N TYR A 280 25.15 2.97 2.79
CA TYR A 280 24.41 4.15 3.21
C TYR A 280 24.61 5.31 2.23
N PHE A 281 23.56 6.10 2.05
CA PHE A 281 23.56 7.34 1.28
C PHE A 281 23.14 8.50 2.17
N VAL A 282 23.86 9.62 2.13
CA VAL A 282 23.55 10.79 2.93
C VAL A 282 22.47 11.62 2.23
N MET A 283 21.25 11.60 2.76
CA MET A 283 20.14 12.39 2.23
C MET A 283 20.18 13.82 2.77
N GLN A 284 20.47 13.97 4.06
CA GLN A 284 20.57 15.25 4.74
C GLN A 284 21.52 15.12 5.95
N GLY A 285 22.27 16.17 6.24
CA GLY A 285 23.18 16.22 7.40
C GLY A 285 24.64 16.02 7.01
N GLU A 286 25.45 15.70 8.01
CA GLU A 286 26.90 15.49 7.88
C GLU A 286 27.30 14.22 8.64
N VAL A 287 28.07 13.35 7.98
CA VAL A 287 28.60 12.10 8.55
C VAL A 287 30.11 12.14 8.55
N GLU A 288 30.72 11.95 9.71
CA GLU A 288 32.17 11.86 9.86
C GLU A 288 32.61 10.40 9.77
N ILE A 289 33.60 10.12 8.92
CA ILE A 289 34.24 8.83 8.76
C ILE A 289 35.59 8.86 9.49
N SER A 290 35.78 7.95 10.44
CA SER A 290 37.01 7.83 11.21
C SER A 290 37.55 6.40 11.22
N ILE A 291 38.86 6.25 11.37
CA ILE A 291 39.52 4.96 11.60
C ILE A 291 40.31 5.01 12.90
N ILE A 292 40.34 3.89 13.59
CA ILE A 292 41.26 3.69 14.71
C ILE A 292 42.63 3.32 14.12
N ASN A 293 43.64 4.14 14.41
CA ASN A 293 45.01 3.89 13.99
C ASN A 293 45.67 2.77 14.84
N ASP A 294 46.89 2.36 14.47
CA ASP A 294 47.61 1.29 15.18
C ASP A 294 47.99 1.69 16.64
N LYS A 295 47.87 2.97 17.00
CA LYS A 295 48.06 3.51 18.36
C LYS A 295 46.77 3.59 19.17
N GLY A 296 45.62 3.23 18.59
CA GLY A 296 44.31 3.25 19.24
C GLY A 296 43.61 4.62 19.23
N GLU A 297 44.09 5.58 18.44
CA GLU A 297 43.49 6.92 18.33
C GLU A 297 42.53 6.99 17.14
N ASP A 298 41.42 7.71 17.31
CA ASP A 298 40.46 8.00 16.24
C ASP A 298 41.00 9.09 15.30
N VAL A 299 41.26 8.71 14.05
CA VAL A 299 41.70 9.61 12.98
C VAL A 299 40.54 9.85 12.02
N VAL A 300 40.12 11.12 11.91
CA VAL A 300 39.07 11.53 10.97
C VAL A 300 39.64 11.54 9.55
N LEU A 301 39.03 10.78 8.66
CA LEU A 301 39.43 10.68 7.25
C LEU A 301 38.68 11.67 6.36
N LYS A 302 37.36 11.74 6.52
CA LYS A 302 36.49 12.53 5.65
C LYS A 302 35.18 12.86 6.36
N VAL A 303 34.63 14.03 6.03
CA VAL A 303 33.25 14.39 6.37
C VAL A 303 32.41 14.37 5.11
N LEU A 304 31.39 13.52 5.12
CA LEU A 304 30.43 13.31 4.04
C LEU A 304 29.21 14.22 4.22
N LYS A 305 28.70 14.75 3.11
CA LYS A 305 27.55 15.65 3.04
C LYS A 305 26.44 15.04 2.20
N SER A 306 25.30 15.73 2.12
CA SER A 306 24.18 15.35 1.24
C SER A 306 24.67 14.98 -0.18
N GLY A 307 24.30 13.80 -0.65
CA GLY A 307 24.71 13.23 -1.94
C GLY A 307 25.96 12.34 -1.88
N ASP A 308 26.70 12.34 -0.77
CA ASP A 308 27.75 11.36 -0.57
C ASP A 308 27.17 10.00 -0.12
N TYR A 309 27.96 8.95 -0.28
CA TYR A 309 27.64 7.59 0.16
C TYR A 309 28.84 6.96 0.89
N PHE A 310 28.59 5.88 1.62
CA PHE A 310 29.63 5.11 2.31
C PHE A 310 29.18 3.68 2.64
N GLY A 311 30.15 2.81 2.89
CA GLY A 311 29.91 1.41 3.26
C GLY A 311 29.61 0.50 2.08
N GLU A 312 29.84 0.97 0.86
CA GLU A 312 29.67 0.27 -0.42
C GLU A 312 30.49 -1.03 -0.51
N LEU A 313 31.64 -1.11 0.17
CA LEU A 313 32.45 -2.33 0.24
C LEU A 313 31.71 -3.52 0.85
N ALA A 314 30.66 -3.26 1.65
CA ALA A 314 29.81 -4.28 2.23
C ALA A 314 29.06 -5.09 1.17
N LEU A 315 28.69 -4.45 0.05
CA LEU A 315 27.83 -5.05 -0.96
C LEU A 315 28.52 -6.12 -1.82
N VAL A 316 29.86 -6.14 -1.87
CA VAL A 316 30.57 -6.97 -2.85
C VAL A 316 31.45 -8.04 -2.21
N ASN A 317 32.12 -7.72 -1.11
CA ASN A 317 33.08 -8.64 -0.49
C ASN A 317 32.64 -9.18 0.88
N HIS A 318 31.51 -8.71 1.42
CA HIS A 318 31.06 -8.95 2.80
C HIS A 318 32.18 -8.77 3.84
N GLN A 319 33.13 -7.88 3.54
CA GLN A 319 34.24 -7.61 4.43
C GLN A 319 33.74 -6.83 5.65
N PRO A 320 34.37 -7.02 6.82
CA PRO A 320 34.10 -6.19 7.99
C PRO A 320 34.26 -4.69 7.66
N ARG A 321 33.55 -3.84 8.39
CA ARG A 321 33.58 -2.39 8.20
C ARG A 321 35.02 -1.86 8.30
N ALA A 322 35.50 -1.23 7.23
CA ALA A 322 36.85 -0.68 7.18
C ALA A 322 37.06 0.56 8.07
N ALA A 323 35.98 1.29 8.34
CA ALA A 323 35.98 2.52 9.12
C ALA A 323 34.70 2.65 9.96
N SER A 324 34.76 3.49 10.98
CA SER A 324 33.59 3.92 11.76
C SER A 324 32.94 5.14 11.11
N ALA A 325 31.64 5.32 11.34
CA ALA A 325 30.88 6.46 10.84
C ALA A 325 30.02 7.04 11.96
N PHE A 326 30.06 8.37 12.14
CA PHE A 326 29.34 9.09 13.18
C PHE A 326 28.56 10.26 12.59
N ALA A 327 27.35 10.50 13.08
CA ALA A 327 26.54 11.63 12.67
C ALA A 327 27.06 12.91 13.34
N ARG A 328 27.66 13.83 12.57
CA ARG A 328 28.19 15.11 13.11
C ARG A 328 27.07 16.11 13.43
N LYS A 329 25.94 15.98 12.74
CA LYS A 329 24.67 16.68 12.95
C LYS A 329 23.54 15.65 12.86
N LYS A 330 22.29 16.06 13.09
CA LYS A 330 21.14 15.21 12.73
C LYS A 330 21.29 14.80 11.26
N ALA A 331 21.30 13.50 11.00
CA ALA A 331 21.54 12.94 9.68
C ALA A 331 20.41 12.00 9.28
N ASP A 332 19.83 12.24 8.12
CA ASP A 332 18.86 11.35 7.50
C ASP A 332 19.58 10.62 6.36
N LEU A 333 19.60 9.29 6.43
CA LEU A 333 20.34 8.42 5.53
C LEU A 333 19.37 7.46 4.83
N ALA A 334 19.66 7.10 3.57
CA ALA A 334 19.05 5.95 2.92
C ALA A 334 19.97 4.74 3.08
N TYR A 335 19.42 3.59 3.46
CA TYR A 335 20.15 2.34 3.69
C TYR A 335 19.74 1.31 2.65
N LEU A 336 20.73 0.71 1.99
CA LEU A 336 20.57 -0.41 1.08
C LEU A 336 21.18 -1.65 1.72
N ASP A 337 20.33 -2.62 2.00
CA ASP A 337 20.72 -3.89 2.58
C ASP A 337 21.44 -4.79 1.56
N ALA A 338 22.51 -5.46 1.99
CA ALA A 338 23.33 -6.30 1.11
C ALA A 338 22.57 -7.53 0.60
N GLU A 339 21.77 -8.19 1.44
CA GLU A 339 20.99 -9.36 1.02
C GLU A 339 19.86 -8.94 0.05
N ALA A 340 19.22 -7.80 0.32
CA ALA A 340 18.24 -7.23 -0.59
C ALA A 340 18.87 -6.87 -1.95
N PHE A 341 20.06 -6.28 -1.95
CA PHE A 341 20.82 -5.94 -3.14
C PHE A 341 21.15 -7.17 -3.99
N GLU A 342 21.69 -8.23 -3.38
CA GLU A 342 22.01 -9.48 -4.09
C GLU A 342 20.77 -10.15 -4.68
N ARG A 343 19.67 -10.18 -3.93
CA ARG A 343 18.41 -10.77 -4.40
C ARG A 343 17.82 -10.02 -5.59
N LEU A 344 17.98 -8.69 -5.63
CA LEU A 344 17.43 -7.86 -6.69
C LEU A 344 18.28 -7.89 -7.96
N LEU A 345 19.61 -7.87 -7.82
CA LEU A 345 20.52 -7.72 -8.95
C LEU A 345 21.21 -9.00 -9.40
N GLY A 346 21.24 -10.05 -8.57
CA GLY A 346 21.84 -11.37 -8.84
C GLY A 346 22.91 -11.40 -9.94
N PRO A 347 22.58 -11.70 -11.22
CA PRO A 347 23.53 -11.78 -12.33
C PRO A 347 24.37 -10.52 -12.61
N CYS A 348 23.86 -9.34 -12.27
CA CYS A 348 24.54 -8.05 -12.49
C CYS A 348 25.66 -7.78 -11.47
N MET A 349 25.74 -8.59 -10.41
CA MET A 349 26.84 -8.55 -9.45
C MET A 349 28.20 -8.76 -10.12
N ASP A 350 28.26 -9.64 -11.12
CA ASP A 350 29.52 -9.96 -11.80
C ASP A 350 29.99 -8.79 -12.70
N LEU A 351 29.05 -8.02 -13.25
CA LEU A 351 29.35 -6.80 -14.01
C LEU A 351 29.86 -5.69 -13.07
N MET A 352 29.26 -5.55 -11.88
CA MET A 352 29.69 -4.56 -10.90
C MET A 352 31.04 -4.89 -10.26
N LYS A 353 31.32 -6.17 -9.97
CA LYS A 353 32.62 -6.62 -9.41
C LYS A 353 33.81 -6.16 -10.25
N ARG A 354 33.67 -6.12 -11.58
CA ARG A 354 34.73 -5.66 -12.49
C ARG A 354 35.01 -4.16 -12.38
N ASN A 355 33.97 -3.35 -12.21
CA ASN A 355 34.13 -1.91 -12.01
C ASN A 355 34.56 -1.58 -10.58
N MET A 356 34.21 -2.44 -9.63
CA MET A 356 34.53 -2.25 -8.22
C MET A 356 35.98 -2.60 -7.88
N SER A 357 36.66 -3.53 -8.58
CA SER A 357 38.09 -3.79 -8.32
C SER A 357 38.95 -2.52 -8.50
N LEU A 358 38.63 -1.71 -9.50
CA LEU A 358 39.28 -0.41 -9.72
C LEU A 358 39.00 0.59 -8.60
N TYR A 359 37.81 0.50 -7.99
CA TYR A 359 37.37 1.38 -6.92
C TYR A 359 37.91 0.96 -5.55
N GLU A 360 38.00 -0.36 -5.31
CA GLU A 360 38.65 -0.94 -4.14
C GLU A 360 40.11 -0.53 -4.04
N ASP A 361 40.83 -0.54 -5.17
CA ASP A 361 42.24 -0.14 -5.19
C ASP A 361 42.40 1.35 -4.83
N GLN A 362 41.48 2.21 -5.28
CA GLN A 362 41.45 3.62 -4.89
C GLN A 362 41.13 3.80 -3.40
N ILE A 363 40.17 3.06 -2.85
CA ILE A 363 39.80 3.17 -1.42
C ILE A 363 40.90 2.59 -0.53
N LYS A 364 41.45 1.41 -0.86
CA LYS A 364 42.60 0.83 -0.14
C LYS A 364 43.79 1.79 -0.20
N PHE A 365 43.99 2.48 -1.31
CA PHE A 365 45.01 3.53 -1.41
C PHE A 365 44.71 4.71 -0.48
N VAL A 366 43.49 5.21 -0.41
CA VAL A 366 43.12 6.31 0.50
C VAL A 366 43.22 5.89 1.98
N LEU A 367 42.77 4.69 2.32
CA LEU A 367 42.86 4.14 3.68
C LEU A 367 44.30 3.85 4.09
N SER A 368 45.14 3.37 3.17
CA SER A 368 46.57 3.17 3.43
C SER A 368 47.35 4.49 3.45
N ALA A 369 47.01 5.47 2.61
CA ALA A 369 47.56 6.83 2.68
C ALA A 369 47.19 7.54 3.99
N GLY A 370 45.99 7.31 4.53
CA GLY A 370 45.60 7.75 5.87
C GLY A 370 46.41 7.08 6.99
N LYS A 371 46.91 5.86 6.78
CA LYS A 371 47.91 5.21 7.65
C LYS A 371 49.34 5.72 7.43
N VAL A 372 49.66 6.24 6.25
CA VAL A 372 51.01 6.63 5.81
C VAL A 372 51.28 8.15 5.92
N LEU A 373 50.28 8.99 6.16
CA LEU A 373 50.44 10.43 6.47
C LEU A 373 50.99 10.70 7.89
N GLN A 374 51.90 9.84 8.37
CA GLN A 374 52.83 10.12 9.49
C GLN A 374 54.26 10.12 8.99
#